data_AF-A0A932DYH6-F1
#
_entry.id   AF-A0A932DYH6-F1
#
_cell.length_a   1.000
_cell.length_b   1.000
_cell.length_c   1.000
_cell.angle_alpha   90.00
_cell.angle_beta   90.00
_cell.angle_gamma   90.00
#
_symmetry.space_group_name_H-M   'P 1'
#
loop_
_entity.id
_entity.type
_entity.pdbx_description
1 polymer ?
#
loop_
_entity_poly.entity_id
_entity_poly.type
_entity_poly.pdbx_seq_one_letter_code
_entity_poly.pdbx_strand_id
1 'polypeptide(L)'
;MTYANYSQCLVTDREKVSAFSPSSYFPVGTAQERMPDREFENKTHHSQIIPLWTVATRRERYRVSKPLKVRIYSEDGLFFAENDSLVIIGTGDSIQEAMNDFFGHVVHFYNYYKRLSWNKVTGDALRLKNLYETLFSEQE
;
A
#
# COMPACT_ATOMS: atom_id res chain seq x y z
N MET A 1 -62.31 -28.79 -11.97
CA MET A 1 -61.48 -29.97 -11.61
C MET A 1 -60.79 -30.42 -12.88
N THR A 2 -59.50 -30.09 -13.02
CA THR A 2 -58.71 -30.42 -14.20
C THR A 2 -57.27 -30.57 -13.74
N TYR A 3 -56.69 -31.74 -14.02
CA TYR A 3 -55.45 -32.23 -13.44
C TYR A 3 -54.21 -31.51 -14.01
N ALA A 4 -53.23 -31.26 -13.14
CA ALA A 4 -51.91 -30.76 -13.50
C ALA A 4 -51.11 -31.86 -14.21
N ASN A 5 -50.62 -31.56 -15.42
CA ASN A 5 -49.60 -32.37 -16.10
C ASN A 5 -48.22 -31.81 -15.76
N TYR A 6 -47.43 -32.60 -15.04
CA TYR A 6 -46.01 -32.38 -14.83
C TYR A 6 -45.26 -32.85 -16.07
N SER A 7 -44.73 -31.91 -16.85
CA SER A 7 -43.76 -32.21 -17.91
C SER A 7 -42.38 -32.45 -17.32
N GLN A 8 -41.77 -33.53 -17.79
CA GLN A 8 -40.56 -34.17 -17.31
C GLN A 8 -39.34 -33.24 -17.29
N CYS A 9 -38.59 -33.28 -16.19
CA CYS A 9 -37.22 -32.79 -16.11
C CYS A 9 -36.34 -33.61 -17.06
N LEU A 10 -35.78 -32.96 -18.08
CA LEU A 10 -34.69 -33.54 -18.87
C LEU A 10 -33.45 -33.61 -17.98
N VAL A 11 -33.04 -34.84 -17.66
CA VAL A 11 -31.77 -35.15 -17.02
C VAL A 11 -30.69 -34.84 -18.06
N THR A 12 -30.00 -33.71 -17.89
CA THR A 12 -28.78 -33.43 -18.64
C THR A 12 -27.66 -34.31 -18.08
N ASP A 13 -27.12 -35.17 -18.94
CA ASP A 13 -25.93 -35.96 -18.68
C ASP A 13 -24.80 -35.07 -18.14
N ARG A 14 -24.35 -35.37 -16.92
CA ARG A 14 -23.11 -34.80 -16.39
C ARG A 14 -21.96 -35.33 -17.24
N GLU A 15 -21.46 -34.49 -18.13
CA GLU A 15 -20.20 -34.70 -18.84
C GLU A 15 -19.09 -34.91 -17.79
N LYS A 16 -18.58 -36.15 -17.69
CA LYS A 16 -17.41 -36.48 -16.88
C LYS A 16 -16.16 -35.97 -17.59
N VAL A 17 -15.97 -34.65 -17.63
CA VAL A 17 -14.68 -34.08 -18.04
C VAL A 17 -13.77 -34.12 -16.82
N SER A 18 -12.68 -34.87 -16.91
CA SER A 18 -11.61 -34.86 -15.91
C SER A 18 -11.07 -33.44 -15.80
N ALA A 19 -11.08 -32.86 -14.60
CA ALA A 19 -10.55 -31.51 -14.33
C ALA A 19 -9.03 -31.39 -14.59
N PHE A 20 -8.36 -32.50 -14.90
CA PHE A 20 -6.92 -32.61 -15.06
C PHE A 20 -6.52 -33.18 -16.42
N SER A 21 -7.32 -32.94 -17.46
CA SER A 21 -6.89 -33.17 -18.83
C SER A 21 -6.23 -31.89 -19.37
N PRO A 22 -4.89 -31.83 -19.50
CA PRO A 22 -4.24 -30.64 -20.04
C PRO A 22 -4.59 -30.54 -21.54
N SER A 23 -5.51 -29.65 -21.88
CA SER A 23 -5.98 -29.43 -23.25
C SER A 23 -4.99 -28.65 -24.13
N SER A 24 -3.80 -28.35 -23.62
CA SER A 24 -2.75 -27.65 -24.37
C SER A 24 -1.41 -27.76 -23.65
N TYR A 25 -0.36 -28.12 -24.39
CA TYR A 25 1.01 -27.97 -23.94
C TYR A 25 1.28 -26.48 -23.67
N PHE A 26 1.30 -26.08 -22.41
CA PHE A 26 1.93 -24.82 -22.02
C PHE A 26 3.42 -25.09 -21.87
N PRO A 27 4.32 -24.42 -22.62
CA PRO A 27 5.74 -24.54 -22.36
C PRO A 27 6.01 -23.97 -20.97
N VAL A 28 6.26 -24.85 -20.01
CA VAL A 28 6.63 -24.46 -18.65
C VAL A 28 8.15 -24.30 -18.64
N GLY A 29 8.61 -23.07 -18.83
CA GLY A 29 10.01 -22.72 -18.65
C GLY A 29 10.37 -22.80 -17.16
N THR A 30 11.39 -23.59 -16.81
CA THR A 30 12.07 -23.45 -15.51
C THR A 30 12.65 -22.04 -15.43
N ALA A 31 12.61 -21.43 -14.23
CA ALA A 31 12.79 -20.00 -13.89
C ALA A 31 13.99 -19.20 -14.47
N GLN A 32 14.73 -19.74 -15.43
CA GLN A 32 15.92 -19.17 -16.05
C GLN A 32 15.62 -18.17 -17.19
N GLU A 33 14.37 -18.04 -17.64
CA GLU A 33 13.96 -17.10 -18.71
C GLU A 33 13.54 -15.70 -18.25
N ARG A 34 13.53 -15.40 -16.95
CA ARG A 34 13.33 -14.03 -16.47
C ARG A 34 14.68 -13.37 -16.22
N MET A 35 15.41 -13.05 -17.30
CA MET A 35 16.29 -11.90 -17.23
C MET A 35 15.40 -10.69 -16.93
N PRO A 36 15.65 -9.90 -15.88
CA PRO A 36 14.97 -8.61 -15.76
C PRO A 36 15.38 -7.82 -17.00
N ASP A 37 14.40 -7.43 -17.83
CA ASP A 37 14.66 -6.53 -18.93
C ASP A 37 15.39 -5.32 -18.36
N ARG A 38 16.46 -4.88 -19.01
CA ARG A 38 17.11 -3.59 -18.71
C ARG A 38 16.10 -2.43 -18.75
N GLU A 39 14.93 -2.64 -19.35
CA GLU A 39 13.75 -1.75 -19.32
C GLU A 39 13.14 -1.59 -17.92
N PHE A 40 13.25 -2.57 -17.02
CA PHE A 40 12.81 -2.43 -15.62
C PHE A 40 13.77 -1.55 -14.80
N GLU A 41 15.07 -1.64 -15.05
CA GLU A 41 16.07 -0.82 -14.35
C GLU A 41 15.99 0.66 -14.73
N ASN A 42 15.48 0.97 -15.93
CA ASN A 42 15.36 2.32 -16.47
C ASN A 42 14.02 3.02 -16.18
N LYS A 43 13.12 2.46 -15.36
CA LYS A 43 11.90 3.18 -14.94
C LYS A 43 12.06 3.90 -13.60
N THR A 44 13.10 3.59 -12.82
CA THR A 44 13.39 4.18 -11.50
C THR A 44 14.12 5.54 -11.55
N HIS A 45 14.00 6.31 -12.63
CA HIS A 45 14.99 7.36 -12.92
C HIS A 45 15.02 8.58 -11.99
N HIS A 46 14.06 8.79 -11.08
CA HIS A 46 14.05 10.03 -10.26
C HIS A 46 13.58 9.80 -8.82
N SER A 47 14.19 8.84 -8.10
CA SER A 47 14.01 8.72 -6.65
C SER A 47 14.95 9.69 -5.91
N GLN A 48 14.38 10.65 -5.18
CA GLN A 48 15.13 11.54 -4.28
C GLN A 48 14.79 11.25 -2.83
N ILE A 49 15.79 11.23 -1.95
CA ILE A 49 15.58 11.17 -0.50
C ILE A 49 15.73 12.58 0.06
N ILE A 50 14.68 13.08 0.73
CA ILE A 50 14.66 14.38 1.36
C ILE A 50 14.55 14.21 2.89
N PRO A 51 15.49 14.74 3.68
CA PRO A 51 15.36 14.77 5.13
C PRO A 51 14.43 15.92 5.56
N LEU A 52 13.34 15.60 6.25
CA LEU A 52 12.36 16.59 6.73
C LEU A 52 12.43 16.76 8.25
N TRP A 53 12.60 18.01 8.67
CA TRP A 53 12.63 18.40 10.09
C TRP A 53 11.29 18.94 10.60
N THR A 54 10.39 19.22 9.68
CA THR A 54 9.07 19.78 9.97
C THR A 54 8.02 19.09 9.12
N VAL A 55 6.86 18.88 9.72
CA VAL A 55 5.65 18.39 9.06
C VAL A 55 4.61 19.48 9.22
N ALA A 56 4.13 20.01 8.10
CA ALA A 56 3.17 21.11 8.09
C ALA A 56 1.89 20.69 7.39
N THR A 57 0.76 20.94 8.05
CA THR A 57 -0.56 20.92 7.43
C THR A 57 -1.05 22.35 7.28
N ARG A 58 -2.25 22.55 6.71
CA ARG A 58 -2.86 23.88 6.58
C ARG A 58 -3.06 24.59 7.93
N ARG A 59 -3.14 23.84 9.04
CA ARG A 59 -3.50 24.37 10.36
C ARG A 59 -2.35 24.33 11.35
N GLU A 60 -1.49 23.33 11.26
CA GLU A 60 -0.54 23.00 12.32
C GLU A 60 0.83 22.70 11.72
N ARG A 61 1.88 23.10 12.45
CA ARG A 61 3.27 22.79 12.13
C ARG A 61 3.87 22.01 13.30
N TYR A 62 4.42 20.86 12.98
CA TYR A 62 5.05 19.95 13.93
C TYR A 62 6.54 19.87 13.65
N ARG A 63 7.36 19.94 14.71
CA ARG A 63 8.80 19.73 14.63
C ARG A 63 9.10 18.29 15.03
N VAL A 64 9.95 17.63 14.25
CA VAL A 64 10.41 16.27 14.57
C VAL A 64 11.79 16.32 15.21
N SER A 65 12.01 15.43 16.19
CA SER A 65 13.27 15.28 16.94
C SER A 65 14.40 14.72 16.07
N LYS A 66 14.03 13.93 15.05
CA LYS A 66 14.92 13.31 14.06
C LYS A 66 14.37 13.54 12.65
N PRO A 67 15.22 13.71 11.64
CA PRO A 67 14.76 13.99 10.30
C PRO A 67 14.02 12.78 9.72
N LEU A 68 12.83 13.01 9.20
CA LEU A 68 12.08 12.02 8.42
C LEU A 68 12.72 11.91 7.05
N LYS A 69 13.32 10.75 6.76
CA LYS A 69 13.85 10.46 5.43
C LYS A 69 12.68 10.08 4.52
N VAL A 70 12.23 11.01 3.70
CA VAL A 70 11.13 10.78 2.76
C VAL A 70 11.70 10.48 1.39
N ARG A 71 11.30 9.34 0.83
CA ARG A 71 11.61 8.96 -0.55
C ARG A 71 10.54 9.52 -1.46
N ILE A 72 10.93 10.35 -2.41
CA ILE A 72 10.06 10.93 -3.42
C ILE A 72 10.40 10.28 -4.75
N TYR A 73 9.41 9.71 -5.42
CA TYR A 73 9.57 9.10 -6.74
C TYR A 73 8.29 9.26 -7.55
N SER A 74 8.37 8.93 -8.84
CA SER A 74 7.22 8.91 -9.73
C SER A 74 7.13 7.59 -10.45
N GLU A 75 5.93 7.05 -10.58
CA GLU A 75 5.64 5.82 -11.33
C GLU A 75 4.31 5.98 -12.05
N ASP A 76 4.26 5.59 -13.32
CA ASP A 76 3.04 5.65 -14.17
C ASP A 76 2.29 7.00 -14.17
N GLY A 77 3.04 8.10 -14.09
CA GLY A 77 2.48 9.46 -14.10
C GLY A 77 1.97 9.97 -12.75
N LEU A 78 2.08 9.17 -11.69
CA LEU A 78 1.79 9.55 -10.31
C LEU A 78 3.07 9.84 -9.53
N PHE A 79 2.97 10.70 -8.52
CA PHE A 79 4.05 10.99 -7.58
C PHE A 79 3.75 10.35 -6.23
N PHE A 80 4.82 9.86 -5.60
CA PHE A 80 4.79 9.16 -4.33
C PHE A 80 5.76 9.82 -3.35
N ALA A 81 5.34 9.94 -2.10
CA ALA A 81 6.18 10.34 -0.97
C ALA A 81 6.09 9.26 0.11
N GLU A 82 7.17 8.55 0.38
CA GLU A 82 7.18 7.35 1.21
C GLU A 82 8.14 7.45 2.39
N ASN A 83 7.74 6.86 3.51
CA ASN A 83 8.64 6.58 4.62
C ASN A 83 8.41 5.16 5.16
N ASP A 84 9.35 4.27 4.86
CA ASP A 84 9.29 2.85 5.23
C ASP A 84 9.18 2.66 6.75
N SER A 85 9.86 3.50 7.55
CA SER A 85 9.87 3.39 9.00
C SER A 85 8.49 3.65 9.63
N LEU A 86 7.77 4.65 9.09
CA LEU A 86 6.42 5.03 9.50
C LEU A 86 5.33 4.21 8.80
N VAL A 87 5.67 3.46 7.74
CA VAL A 87 4.72 2.74 6.90
C VAL A 87 3.65 3.71 6.35
N ILE A 88 4.12 4.86 5.87
CA ILE A 88 3.27 5.89 5.24
C ILE A 88 3.70 6.09 3.81
N ILE A 89 2.71 6.17 2.93
CA ILE A 89 2.82 6.63 1.56
C ILE A 89 1.80 7.74 1.33
N GLY A 90 2.24 8.85 0.72
CA GLY A 90 1.38 9.88 0.18
C GLY A 90 1.44 9.86 -1.34
N THR A 91 0.33 10.21 -1.98
CA THR A 91 0.16 10.13 -3.44
C THR A 91 -0.41 11.43 -4.03
N GLY A 92 -0.11 11.70 -5.29
CA GLY A 92 -0.71 12.84 -5.98
C GLY A 92 -0.25 12.99 -7.43
N ASP A 93 -0.88 13.91 -8.15
CA ASP A 93 -0.55 14.23 -9.55
C ASP A 93 0.69 15.13 -9.66
N SER A 94 1.21 15.59 -8.52
CA SER A 94 2.46 16.33 -8.40
C SER A 94 3.21 15.97 -7.11
N ILE A 95 4.51 16.27 -7.06
CA ILE A 95 5.31 16.14 -5.83
C ILE A 95 4.66 16.88 -4.66
N GLN A 96 4.12 18.08 -4.90
CA GLN A 96 3.51 18.89 -3.85
C GLN A 96 2.25 18.23 -3.28
N GLU A 97 1.42 17.64 -4.14
CA GLU A 97 0.23 16.90 -3.70
C GLU A 97 0.62 15.64 -2.91
N ALA A 98 1.55 14.83 -3.42
CA ALA A 98 2.03 13.64 -2.73
C ALA A 98 2.63 13.97 -1.35
N MET A 99 3.39 15.07 -1.26
CA MET A 99 3.94 15.57 0.01
C MET A 99 2.84 16.05 0.98
N ASN A 100 1.82 16.74 0.48
CA ASN A 100 0.70 17.20 1.31
C ASN A 100 -0.12 16.02 1.85
N ASP A 101 -0.37 15.01 1.02
CA ASP A 101 -1.04 13.78 1.41
C ASP A 101 -0.24 13.01 2.46
N PHE A 102 1.07 12.86 2.23
CA PHE A 102 2.02 12.29 3.20
C PHE A 102 1.98 13.02 4.54
N PHE A 103 2.02 14.37 4.56
CA PHE A 103 1.91 15.15 5.79
C PHE A 103 0.57 14.95 6.50
N GLY A 104 -0.52 14.85 5.74
CA GLY A 104 -1.85 14.53 6.27
C GLY A 104 -1.85 13.19 7.01
N HIS A 105 -1.29 12.14 6.41
CA HIS A 105 -1.16 10.83 7.03
C HIS A 105 -0.28 10.86 8.29
N VAL A 106 0.87 11.52 8.23
CA VAL A 106 1.78 11.63 9.39
C VAL A 106 1.07 12.25 10.59
N VAL A 107 0.36 13.36 10.38
CA VAL A 107 -0.39 14.04 11.45
C VAL A 107 -1.58 13.22 11.92
N HIS A 108 -2.29 12.54 11.01
CA HIS A 108 -3.38 11.64 11.37
C HIS A 108 -2.91 10.53 12.32
N PHE A 109 -1.86 9.80 11.93
CA PHE A 109 -1.35 8.68 12.73
C PHE A 109 -0.69 9.14 14.03
N TYR A 110 0.00 10.28 14.03
CA TYR A 110 0.49 10.88 15.27
C TYR A 110 -0.66 11.14 16.26
N ASN A 111 -1.71 11.81 15.81
CA ASN A 111 -2.87 12.11 16.66
C ASN A 111 -3.65 10.85 17.07
N TYR A 112 -3.71 9.83 16.22
CA TYR A 112 -4.31 8.54 16.53
C TYR A 112 -3.54 7.83 17.64
N TYR A 113 -2.23 7.62 17.46
CA TYR A 113 -1.40 6.92 18.42
C TYR A 113 -1.24 7.67 19.73
N LYS A 114 -1.23 9.01 19.72
CA LYS A 114 -1.23 9.83 20.95
C LYS A 114 -2.46 9.59 21.83
N ARG A 115 -3.63 9.34 21.22
CA ARG A 115 -4.90 9.11 21.94
C ARG A 115 -5.14 7.63 22.28
N LEU A 116 -4.47 6.72 21.57
CA LEU A 116 -4.64 5.29 21.77
C LEU A 116 -3.88 4.83 23.02
N SER A 117 -4.57 4.13 23.93
CA SER A 117 -3.95 3.57 25.14
C SER A 117 -3.10 2.33 24.82
N TRP A 118 -1.98 2.17 25.53
CA TRP A 118 -1.03 1.06 25.31
C TRP A 118 -1.66 -0.34 25.42
N ASN A 119 -2.66 -0.53 26.27
CA ASN A 119 -3.39 -1.79 26.41
C ASN A 119 -4.25 -2.17 25.18
N LYS A 120 -4.45 -1.25 24.24
CA LYS A 120 -5.19 -1.48 22.98
C LYS A 120 -4.26 -1.66 21.77
N VAL A 121 -2.94 -1.65 22.00
CA VAL A 121 -1.93 -1.65 20.95
C VAL A 121 -1.26 -3.02 20.94
N THR A 122 -1.23 -3.67 19.78
CA THR A 122 -0.68 -5.03 19.63
C THR A 122 0.10 -5.16 18.33
N GLY A 123 0.99 -6.15 18.24
CA GLY A 123 1.79 -6.42 17.04
C GLY A 123 2.64 -5.22 16.61
N ASP A 124 2.68 -4.94 15.30
CA ASP A 124 3.48 -3.84 14.75
C ASP A 124 3.02 -2.44 15.22
N ALA A 125 1.76 -2.33 15.65
CA ALA A 125 1.25 -1.07 16.19
C ALA A 125 1.99 -0.63 17.46
N LEU A 126 2.60 -1.57 18.22
CA LEU A 126 3.44 -1.23 19.38
C LEU A 126 4.70 -0.48 18.94
N ARG A 127 5.35 -0.98 17.89
CA ARG A 127 6.53 -0.35 17.29
C ARG A 127 6.18 1.03 16.75
N LEU A 128 5.08 1.14 16.00
CA LEU A 128 4.63 2.41 15.43
C LEU A 128 4.27 3.42 16.51
N LYS A 129 3.51 3.03 17.54
CA LYS A 129 3.18 3.95 18.65
C LYS A 129 4.42 4.50 19.34
N ASN A 130 5.38 3.64 19.66
CA ASN A 130 6.66 4.07 20.24
C ASN A 130 7.41 5.05 19.32
N LEU A 131 7.40 4.78 18.02
CA LEU A 131 8.03 5.64 17.03
C LEU A 131 7.35 7.02 17.00
N TYR A 132 6.02 7.08 16.92
CA TYR A 132 5.27 8.35 16.93
C TYR A 132 5.43 9.14 18.22
N GLU A 133 5.48 8.49 19.39
CA GLU A 133 5.69 9.16 20.68
C GLU A 133 7.08 9.78 20.81
N THR A 134 8.10 9.22 20.14
CA THR A 134 9.48 9.71 20.18
C THR A 134 9.86 10.63 19.02
N LEU A 135 9.07 10.59 17.93
CA LEU A 135 9.35 11.32 16.70
C LEU A 135 9.13 12.83 16.84
N PHE A 136 8.08 13.25 17.55
CA PHE A 136 7.73 14.66 17.67
C PHE A 136 8.32 15.25 18.95
N SER A 137 8.94 16.42 18.83
CA SER A 137 9.29 17.21 20.01
C SER A 137 8.03 17.90 20.53
N GLU A 138 7.83 17.94 21.85
CA GLU A 138 6.74 18.71 22.43
C GLU A 138 6.83 20.17 21.97
N GLN A 139 5.68 20.75 21.61
CA GLN A 139 5.57 22.15 21.20
C GLN A 139 5.95 23.02 22.42
N GLU A 140 6.91 23.94 22.26
CA GLU A 140 7.00 25.13 23.11
C GLU A 140 5.86 26.10 22.79
#